data_AF-Q9TY27-F1
#
_entry.id   AF-Q9TY27-F1
#
_cell.length_a   1.000
_cell.length_b   1.000
_cell.length_c   1.000
_cell.angle_alpha   90.00
_cell.angle_beta   90.00
_cell.angle_gamma   90.00
#
_symmetry.space_group_name_H-M   'P 1'
#
loop_
_entity.id
_entity.type
_entity.pdbx_description
1 polymer ?
#
loop_
_entity_poly.entity_id
_entity_poly.type
_entity_poly.pdbx_seq_one_letter_code
_entity_poly.pdbx_strand_id
1 'polypeptide(L)'
;MGAINLIEAVNYDTNPVVVHCSAGVGRSGTIVGISLIMDKMIQGINCKDMKKLVEEIRNQRHYAIQTEAQYMYIHRVLLEYFLELHKETYEGLLLTKNYEEKYAKWLDDYNTYAEANDRTQAAKAARAAL
;
A
#
# COMPACT_ATOMS: atom_id res chain seq x y z
N MET A 1 1.96 -7.50 -7.06
CA MET A 1 2.47 -6.76 -8.23
C MET A 1 1.46 -5.77 -8.81
N GLY A 2 0.15 -6.01 -8.80
CA GLY A 2 -0.81 -5.16 -9.53
C GLY A 2 -0.70 -3.63 -9.29
N ALA A 3 -0.52 -3.19 -8.04
CA ALA A 3 -0.35 -1.75 -7.75
C ALA A 3 1.01 -1.19 -8.22
N ILE A 4 2.08 -2.00 -8.11
CA ILE A 4 3.43 -1.62 -8.56
C ILE A 4 3.43 -1.49 -10.09
N ASN A 5 2.91 -2.49 -10.81
CA ASN A 5 2.81 -2.45 -12.27
C ASN A 5 1.98 -1.25 -12.75
N LEU A 6 0.92 -0.89 -12.03
CA LEU A 6 0.13 0.30 -12.34
C LEU A 6 0.95 1.58 -12.20
N ILE A 7 1.73 1.71 -11.12
CA ILE A 7 2.60 2.87 -10.86
C ILE A 7 3.73 2.93 -11.89
N GLU A 8 4.40 1.81 -12.16
CA GLU A 8 5.47 1.74 -13.15
C GLU A 8 4.98 2.06 -14.57
N ALA A 9 3.77 1.65 -14.93
CA ALA A 9 3.19 1.94 -16.24
C ALA A 9 2.96 3.45 -16.48
N VAL A 10 2.85 4.25 -15.42
CA VAL A 10 2.61 5.70 -15.53
C VAL A 10 3.83 6.54 -15.13
N ASN A 11 4.79 5.99 -14.39
CA ASN A 11 5.97 6.72 -13.90
C ASN A 11 6.90 7.25 -15.01
N TYR A 12 6.83 6.68 -16.21
CA TYR A 12 7.60 7.16 -17.37
C TYR A 12 6.90 8.28 -18.14
N ASP A 13 5.66 8.63 -17.78
CA ASP A 13 4.94 9.73 -18.40
C ASP A 13 5.46 11.08 -17.85
N THR A 14 5.76 12.01 -18.74
CA THR A 14 6.19 13.38 -18.36
C THR A 14 5.01 14.27 -18.00
N ASN A 15 3.78 13.85 -18.29
CA ASN A 15 2.58 14.60 -17.99
C ASN A 15 2.12 14.36 -16.53
N PRO A 16 1.43 15.33 -15.91
CA PRO A 16 0.85 15.12 -14.59
C PRO A 16 -0.13 13.93 -14.58
N VAL A 17 0.09 12.98 -13.67
CA VAL A 17 -0.78 11.81 -13.48
C VAL A 17 -1.86 12.12 -12.43
N VAL A 18 -3.12 11.84 -12.77
CA VAL A 18 -4.26 12.01 -11.85
C VAL A 18 -4.73 10.65 -11.34
N VAL A 19 -4.76 10.49 -10.02
CA VAL A 19 -5.32 9.31 -9.36
C VAL A 19 -6.65 9.67 -8.71
N HIS A 20 -7.74 9.08 -9.18
CA HIS A 20 -9.09 9.36 -8.66
C HIS A 20 -9.76 8.12 -8.05
N CYS A 21 -10.76 8.34 -7.19
CA CYS A 21 -11.68 7.30 -6.75
C CYS A 21 -13.09 7.91 -6.61
N SER A 22 -13.66 7.95 -5.40
CA SER A 22 -14.86 8.74 -5.09
C SER A 22 -14.46 10.12 -4.57
N ALA A 23 -14.16 10.25 -3.26
CA ALA A 23 -13.71 11.52 -2.67
C ALA A 23 -12.20 11.82 -2.89
N GLY A 24 -11.45 10.91 -3.53
CA GLY A 24 -10.01 11.09 -3.79
C GLY A 24 -9.15 11.16 -2.52
N VAL A 25 -9.53 10.45 -1.46
CA VAL A 25 -8.80 10.45 -0.16
C VAL A 25 -8.50 9.03 0.35
N GLY A 26 -9.39 8.05 0.13
CA GLY A 26 -9.17 6.66 0.53
C GLY A 26 -8.23 5.93 -0.44
N ARG A 27 -8.81 5.14 -1.36
CA ARG A 27 -8.05 4.35 -2.36
C ARG A 27 -7.03 5.18 -3.15
N SER A 28 -7.37 6.40 -3.56
CA SER A 28 -6.44 7.29 -4.27
C SER A 28 -5.26 7.69 -3.39
N GLY A 29 -5.52 8.08 -2.14
CA GLY A 29 -4.46 8.43 -1.19
C GLY A 29 -3.55 7.24 -0.89
N THR A 30 -4.08 6.02 -0.90
CA THR A 30 -3.29 4.78 -0.78
C THR A 30 -2.33 4.59 -1.97
N ILE A 31 -2.80 4.72 -3.20
CA ILE A 31 -1.96 4.57 -4.41
C ILE A 31 -0.90 5.67 -4.47
N VAL A 32 -1.29 6.93 -4.23
CA VAL A 32 -0.35 8.06 -4.17
C VAL A 32 0.68 7.85 -3.05
N GLY A 33 0.25 7.36 -1.89
CA GLY A 33 1.15 7.06 -0.78
C GLY A 33 2.18 5.98 -1.12
N ILE A 34 1.78 4.92 -1.83
CA ILE A 34 2.71 3.88 -2.31
C ILE A 34 3.75 4.51 -3.26
N SER A 35 3.30 5.27 -4.26
CA SER A 35 4.20 5.93 -5.22
C SER A 35 5.19 6.87 -4.52
N LEU A 36 4.73 7.74 -3.63
CA LEU A 36 5.59 8.66 -2.87
C LEU A 36 6.65 7.91 -2.06
N ILE A 37 6.27 6.82 -1.39
CA ILE A 37 7.18 6.07 -0.53
C ILE A 37 8.20 5.30 -1.38
N MET A 38 7.77 4.71 -2.49
CA MET A 38 8.68 4.05 -3.43
C MET A 38 9.72 5.04 -3.97
N ASP A 39 9.31 6.24 -4.39
CA ASP A 39 10.23 7.27 -4.86
C ASP A 39 11.23 7.69 -3.78
N LYS A 40 10.76 7.87 -2.54
CA LYS A 40 11.64 8.15 -1.40
C LYS A 40 12.64 7.02 -1.14
N MET A 41 12.21 5.77 -1.19
CA MET A 41 13.09 4.61 -1.01
C MET A 41 14.15 4.54 -2.12
N ILE A 42 13.79 4.81 -3.38
CA ILE A 42 14.72 4.88 -4.51
C ILE A 42 15.75 5.99 -4.33
N GLN A 43 15.33 7.14 -3.77
CA GLN A 43 16.22 8.26 -3.44
C GLN A 43 17.07 8.03 -2.17
N GLY A 44 16.98 6.87 -1.52
CA GLY A 44 17.70 6.57 -0.28
C GLY A 44 17.19 7.33 0.94
N ILE A 45 15.98 7.90 0.87
CA ILE A 45 15.35 8.58 1.99
C ILE A 45 14.81 7.54 2.97
N ASN A 46 15.03 7.77 4.26
CA ASN A 46 14.57 6.88 5.31
C ASN A 46 13.04 6.94 5.48
N CYS A 47 12.36 5.85 5.12
CA CYS A 47 10.91 5.69 5.21
C CYS A 47 10.43 4.89 6.43
N LYS A 48 11.27 4.72 7.48
CA LYS A 48 10.90 3.93 8.68
C LYS A 48 9.71 4.51 9.44
N ASP A 49 9.56 5.83 9.44
CA ASP A 49 8.47 6.52 10.14
C ASP A 49 7.24 6.66 9.23
N MET A 50 6.50 5.55 9.10
CA MET A 50 5.30 5.48 8.28
C MET A 50 4.18 6.41 8.77
N LYS A 51 4.16 6.75 10.06
CA LYS A 51 3.23 7.73 10.61
C LYS A 51 3.53 9.13 10.04
N LYS A 52 4.79 9.56 10.07
CA LYS A 52 5.20 10.84 9.47
C LYS A 52 4.95 10.90 7.97
N LEU A 53 5.14 9.79 7.26
CA LEU A 53 4.83 9.71 5.83
C LEU A 53 3.33 9.92 5.56
N VAL A 54 2.46 9.32 6.39
CA VAL A 54 1.01 9.58 6.29
C VAL A 54 0.67 11.03 6.67
N GLU A 55 1.31 11.61 7.68
CA GLU A 55 1.14 13.02 8.03
C GLU A 55 1.57 13.95 6.88
N GLU A 56 2.69 13.66 6.22
CA GLU A 56 3.16 14.39 5.03
C GLU A 56 2.14 14.34 3.90
N ILE A 57 1.59 13.15 3.60
CA ILE A 57 0.54 13.00 2.59
C ILE A 57 -0.71 13.77 2.99
N ARG A 58 -1.10 13.73 4.28
CA ARG A 58 -2.29 14.43 4.80
C ARG A 58 -2.15 15.95 4.82
N ASN A 59 -0.92 16.47 4.92
CA ASN A 59 -0.64 17.90 4.79
C ASN A 59 -0.90 18.40 3.36
N GLN A 60 -0.77 17.53 2.35
CA GLN A 60 -1.09 17.87 0.96
C GLN A 60 -2.54 17.53 0.59
N ARG A 61 -3.07 16.42 1.15
CA ARG A 61 -4.44 15.97 0.93
C ARG A 61 -5.07 15.50 2.23
N HIS A 62 -5.84 16.39 2.85
CA HIS A 62 -6.53 16.09 4.12
C HIS A 62 -7.36 14.80 4.02
N TYR A 63 -7.41 14.03 5.11
CA TYR A 63 -8.03 12.71 5.20
C TYR A 63 -7.47 11.62 4.28
N ALA A 64 -6.33 11.82 3.61
CA ALA A 64 -5.69 10.75 2.84
C ALA A 64 -5.43 9.50 3.71
N ILE A 65 -5.68 8.32 3.14
CA ILE A 65 -5.55 6.99 3.79
C ILE A 65 -6.49 6.92 5.01
N GLN A 66 -7.70 6.42 4.79
CA GLN A 66 -8.82 6.56 5.74
C GLN A 66 -8.97 5.37 6.70
N THR A 67 -8.47 4.19 6.33
CA THR A 67 -8.69 2.95 7.10
C THR A 67 -7.38 2.25 7.42
N GLU A 68 -7.40 1.46 8.49
CA GLU A 68 -6.29 0.58 8.86
C GLU A 68 -5.96 -0.40 7.73
N ALA A 69 -6.96 -0.97 7.05
CA ALA A 69 -6.73 -1.84 5.90
C ALA A 69 -5.99 -1.12 4.75
N GLN A 70 -6.32 0.14 4.48
CA GLN A 70 -5.59 0.94 3.48
C GLN A 70 -4.15 1.21 3.93
N TYR A 71 -3.93 1.51 5.21
CA TYR A 71 -2.58 1.68 5.75
C TYR A 71 -1.75 0.39 5.68
N MET A 72 -2.35 -0.74 6.03
CA MET A 72 -1.72 -2.07 5.94
C MET A 72 -1.48 -2.48 4.49
N TYR A 73 -2.36 -2.10 3.56
CA TYR A 73 -2.16 -2.35 2.13
C TYR A 73 -0.88 -1.68 1.60
N ILE A 74 -0.55 -0.47 2.04
CA ILE A 74 0.71 0.19 1.69
C ILE A 74 1.90 -0.68 2.11
N HIS A 75 1.90 -1.15 3.35
CA HIS A 75 2.96 -2.01 3.88
C HIS A 75 3.05 -3.33 3.10
N ARG A 76 1.91 -3.92 2.74
CA ARG A 76 1.84 -5.12 1.92
C ARG A 76 2.53 -4.94 0.58
N VAL A 77 2.19 -3.86 -0.12
CA VAL A 77 2.76 -3.58 -1.44
C VAL A 77 4.25 -3.27 -1.35
N LEU A 78 4.68 -2.50 -0.35
CA LEU A 78 6.11 -2.20 -0.15
C LEU A 78 6.92 -3.46 0.24
N LEU A 79 6.34 -4.34 1.06
CA LEU A 79 6.95 -5.62 1.40
C LEU A 79 7.08 -6.51 0.16
N GLU A 80 6.01 -6.62 -0.63
CA GLU A 80 6.04 -7.37 -1.89
C GLU A 80 7.11 -6.82 -2.85
N TYR A 81 7.18 -5.50 -3.00
CA TYR A 81 8.21 -4.83 -3.80
C TYR A 81 9.63 -5.15 -3.31
N PHE A 82 9.87 -5.05 -2.00
CA PHE A 82 11.17 -5.34 -1.40
C PHE A 82 11.58 -6.81 -1.60
N LEU A 83 10.64 -7.74 -1.38
CA LEU A 83 10.91 -9.18 -1.54
C LEU A 83 11.26 -9.52 -2.98
N GLU A 84 10.57 -8.92 -3.96
CA GLU A 84 10.88 -9.16 -5.37
C GLU A 84 12.23 -8.56 -5.74
N LEU A 85 12.49 -7.29 -5.37
CA LEU A 85 13.72 -6.58 -5.73
C LEU A 85 14.97 -7.26 -5.16
N HIS A 86 14.88 -7.85 -3.98
CA HIS A 86 16.02 -8.45 -3.27
C HIS A 86 15.97 -9.97 -3.19
N LYS A 87 15.12 -10.61 -4.00
CA LYS A 87 14.93 -12.06 -4.00
C LYS A 87 16.25 -12.81 -4.19
N GLU A 88 17.07 -12.38 -5.13
CA GLU A 88 18.37 -13.00 -5.43
C GLU A 88 19.42 -12.68 -4.35
N THR A 89 19.43 -11.44 -3.86
CA THR A 89 20.41 -10.98 -2.86
C THR A 89 20.23 -11.69 -1.52
N TYR A 90 18.98 -11.91 -1.12
CA TYR A 90 18.64 -12.55 0.14
C TYR A 90 17.99 -13.91 -0.07
N GLU A 91 18.26 -14.58 -1.19
CA GLU A 91 17.66 -15.88 -1.54
C GLU A 91 17.75 -16.87 -0.37
N GLY A 92 18.94 -17.03 0.21
CA GLY A 92 19.18 -17.94 1.33
C GLY A 92 18.47 -17.56 2.64
N LEU A 93 17.92 -16.36 2.75
CA LEU A 93 17.10 -15.93 3.90
C LEU A 93 15.61 -15.95 3.54
N LEU A 94 15.23 -15.33 2.43
CA LEU A 94 13.84 -15.12 2.01
C LEU A 94 13.19 -16.38 1.45
N LEU A 95 13.93 -17.24 0.73
CA LEU A 95 13.41 -18.49 0.14
C LEU A 95 13.56 -19.70 1.07
N THR A 96 13.87 -19.47 2.35
CA THR A 96 13.75 -20.56 3.31
C THR A 96 12.28 -20.88 3.52
N LYS A 97 11.94 -22.17 3.61
CA LYS A 97 10.56 -22.64 3.84
C LYS A 97 9.86 -21.90 4.99
N ASN A 98 10.60 -21.59 6.05
CA ASN A 98 10.10 -20.84 7.21
C ASN A 98 9.59 -19.43 6.84
N TYR A 99 10.31 -18.69 6.00
CA TYR A 99 9.87 -17.36 5.59
C TYR A 99 8.73 -17.41 4.58
N GLU A 100 8.74 -18.37 3.65
CA GLU A 100 7.62 -18.57 2.72
C GLU A 100 6.33 -18.88 3.48
N GLU A 101 6.37 -19.79 4.46
CA GLU A 101 5.22 -20.13 5.30
C GLU A 101 4.75 -18.94 6.14
N LYS A 102 5.67 -18.17 6.72
CA LYS A 102 5.34 -16.95 7.47
C LYS A 102 4.70 -15.89 6.59
N TYR A 103 5.24 -15.69 5.38
CA TYR A 103 4.71 -14.72 4.42
C TYR A 103 3.33 -15.14 3.93
N ALA A 104 3.15 -16.43 3.60
CA ALA A 104 1.86 -16.98 3.18
C ALA A 104 0.80 -16.84 4.28
N LYS A 105 1.16 -17.18 5.53
CA LYS A 105 0.27 -16.99 6.68
C LYS A 105 -0.09 -15.51 6.89
N TRP A 106 0.91 -14.64 6.87
CA TRP A 106 0.69 -13.20 7.03
C TRP A 106 -0.24 -12.64 5.94
N LEU A 107 -0.10 -13.11 4.70
CA LEU A 107 -0.95 -12.72 3.59
C LEU A 107 -2.39 -13.20 3.78
N ASP A 108 -2.59 -14.43 4.28
CA ASP A 108 -3.91 -14.98 4.61
C ASP A 108 -4.59 -14.20 5.73
N ASP A 109 -3.86 -13.91 6.82
CA ASP A 109 -4.32 -13.08 7.94
C ASP A 109 -4.73 -11.68 7.45
N TYR A 110 -3.90 -11.06 6.59
CA TYR A 110 -4.19 -9.76 5.99
C TYR A 110 -5.45 -9.79 5.11
N ASN A 111 -5.59 -10.80 4.23
CA ASN A 111 -6.73 -10.88 3.32
C ASN A 111 -8.03 -11.09 4.10
N THR A 112 -8.01 -11.98 5.10
CA THR A 112 -9.14 -12.21 5.99
C THR A 112 -9.57 -10.92 6.70
N TYR A 113 -8.60 -10.15 7.22
CA TYR A 113 -8.85 -8.86 7.85
C TYR A 113 -9.40 -7.83 6.85
N ALA A 114 -8.81 -7.72 5.67
CA ALA A 114 -9.21 -6.76 4.63
C ALA A 114 -10.65 -7.02 4.17
N GLU A 115 -11.01 -8.28 3.91
CA GLU A 115 -12.36 -8.68 3.54
C GLU A 115 -13.38 -8.37 4.64
N ALA A 116 -13.05 -8.68 5.90
CA ALA A 116 -13.92 -8.37 7.03
C ALA A 116 -14.14 -6.85 7.18
N ASN A 117 -13.07 -6.07 7.00
CA ASN A 117 -13.14 -4.61 7.06
C ASN A 117 -13.94 -4.00 5.89
N ASP A 118 -13.85 -4.57 4.69
CA ASP A 118 -14.64 -4.14 3.54
C ASP A 118 -16.13 -4.46 3.71
N ARG A 119 -16.48 -5.65 4.24
CA ARG A 119 -17.85 -5.98 4.62
C ARG A 119 -18.39 -5.03 5.69
N THR A 120 -17.58 -4.68 6.68
CA THR A 120 -17.95 -3.74 7.74
C THR A 120 -18.18 -2.32 7.20
N GLN A 121 -17.32 -1.85 6.31
CA GLN A 121 -17.48 -0.55 5.64
C GLN A 121 -18.74 -0.53 4.75
N ALA A 122 -18.97 -1.59 3.98
CA ALA A 122 -20.17 -1.72 3.14
C ALA A 122 -21.45 -1.69 3.99
N ALA A 123 -21.49 -2.40 5.12
CA ALA A 123 -22.61 -2.39 6.04
C ALA A 123 -22.84 -1.02 6.68
N LYS A 124 -21.78 -0.31 7.08
CA LYS A 124 -21.86 1.08 7.59
C LYS A 124 -22.41 2.05 6.53
N ALA A 125 -21.93 1.94 5.30
CA ALA A 125 -22.40 2.77 4.19
C ALA A 125 -23.88 2.51 3.87
N ALA A 126 -24.30 1.24 3.83
CA ALA A 126 -25.70 0.88 3.61
C ALA A 126 -26.62 1.41 4.72
N ARG A 127 -26.20 1.35 5.98
CA ARG A 127 -26.95 1.89 7.12
C ARG A 127 -27.07 3.43 7.10
N ALA A 128 -26.06 4.12 6.59
CA ALA A 128 -26.08 5.58 6.48
C ALA A 128 -26.94 6.11 5.32
N ALA A 129 -27.37 5.23 4.41
CA ALA A 129 -28.21 5.56 3.25
C ALA A 129 -29.72 5.35 3.50
N LEU A 130 -30.09 4.81 4.68
CA LEU A 130 -31.48 4.69 5.17
C LEU A 130 -31.84 5.92 6.00
#